data_AF-A0A2D9CIU2-F1
#
_entry.id   AF-A0A2D9CIU2-F1
#
_cell.length_a   1.000
_cell.length_b   1.000
_cell.length_c   1.000
_cell.angle_alpha   90.00
_cell.angle_beta   90.00
_cell.angle_gamma   90.00
#
_symmetry.space_group_name_H-M   'P 1'
#
loop_
_entity.id
_entity.type
_entity.pdbx_description
1 polymer ?
#
loop_
_entity_poly.entity_id
_entity_poly.type
_entity_poly.pdbx_seq_one_letter_code
_entity_poly.pdbx_strand_id
1 'polypeptide(L)' 'MSDAKRLLAAFEGSRAAYGTTVVGRVGRNGKTESNSRVVHGQLDEEKIQAHIDGELGVGSIPINSENVCKFGALDIDT' A
#
# COMPACT_ATOMS: atom_id res chain seq x y z
N MET A 1 -7.30 -17.56 9.24
CA MET A 1 -6.26 -16.70 8.63
C MET A 1 -6.49 -15.29 9.16
N SER A 2 -5.46 -14.55 9.62
CA SER A 2 -5.61 -13.16 10.09
C SER A 2 -6.02 -12.25 8.94
N ASP A 3 -6.64 -11.10 9.23
CA ASP A 3 -6.96 -10.11 8.20
C ASP A 3 -5.70 -9.56 7.53
N ALA A 4 -4.60 -9.40 8.29
CA ALA A 4 -3.31 -9.04 7.72
C ALA A 4 -2.81 -10.06 6.69
N LYS A 5 -2.91 -11.37 6.97
CA LYS A 5 -2.59 -12.43 5.98
C LYS A 5 -3.50 -12.39 4.77
N ARG A 6 -4.80 -12.12 4.96
CA ARG A 6 -5.77 -12.05 3.86
C ARG A 6 -5.47 -10.87 2.94
N LEU A 7 -5.17 -9.69 3.51
CA LEU A 7 -4.77 -8.51 2.74
C LEU A 7 -3.45 -8.74 2.00
N LEU A 8 -2.42 -9.26 2.69
CA LEU A 8 -1.13 -9.52 2.06
C LEU A 8 -1.26 -10.50 0.87
N ALA A 9 -2.11 -11.52 0.99
CA ALA A 9 -2.38 -12.47 -0.08
C ALA A 9 -3.20 -11.87 -1.23
N ALA A 10 -4.18 -11.00 -0.94
CA ALA A 10 -5.02 -10.36 -1.94
C ALA A 10 -4.25 -9.32 -2.77
N PHE A 11 -3.40 -8.54 -2.11
CA PHE A 11 -2.60 -7.46 -2.71
C PHE A 11 -1.16 -7.88 -2.99
N GLU A 12 -0.91 -9.16 -3.24
CA GLU A 12 0.42 -9.66 -3.59
C GLU A 12 0.98 -8.90 -4.81
N GLY A 13 2.21 -8.41 -4.68
CA GLY A 13 2.88 -7.61 -5.69
C GLY A 13 4.41 -7.80 -5.65
N SER A 14 5.16 -6.72 -5.90
CA SER A 14 6.62 -6.75 -5.87
C SER A 14 7.17 -7.18 -4.51
N ARG A 15 8.20 -8.03 -4.54
CA ARG A 15 8.99 -8.42 -3.36
C ARG A 15 10.22 -7.52 -3.15
N ALA A 16 10.50 -6.61 -4.08
CA ALA A 16 11.70 -5.77 -4.05
C ALA A 16 11.49 -4.45 -3.29
N ALA A 17 10.25 -3.95 -3.26
CA ALA A 17 9.91 -2.69 -2.62
C ALA A 17 8.41 -2.60 -2.33
N TYR A 18 8.05 -1.70 -1.42
CA TYR A 18 6.66 -1.31 -1.13
C TYR A 18 6.54 0.21 -1.03
N GLY A 19 5.34 0.73 -1.25
CA GLY A 19 5.03 2.14 -1.04
C GLY A 19 4.72 2.40 0.43
N THR A 20 5.11 3.56 0.94
CA THR A 20 4.64 4.07 2.23
C THR A 20 4.17 5.50 2.10
N THR A 21 3.14 5.86 2.86
CA THR A 21 2.59 7.21 2.89
C THR A 21 2.42 7.69 4.32
N VAL A 22 2.97 8.87 4.59
CA VAL A 22 2.74 9.61 5.85
C VAL A 22 1.76 10.73 5.55
N VAL A 23 0.64 10.74 6.26
CA VAL A 23 -0.39 11.77 6.12
C VAL A 23 -0.04 12.94 7.04
N GLY A 24 -0.01 14.13 6.46
CA GLY A 24 0.32 15.39 7.12
C GLY A 24 -0.92 16.18 7.54
N ARG A 25 -0.79 17.51 7.53
CA ARG A 25 -1.86 18.41 7.95
C ARG A 25 -2.91 18.58 6.86
N VAL A 26 -4.13 18.91 7.27
CA VAL A 26 -5.19 19.36 6.36
C VAL A 26 -4.93 20.83 6.02
N GLY A 27 -4.74 21.12 4.74
CA GLY A 27 -4.57 22.46 4.23
C GLY A 27 -5.86 23.28 4.30
N ARG A 28 -5.75 24.60 4.13
CA ARG A 28 -6.93 25.52 4.12
C ARG A 28 -7.95 25.21 3.03
N ASN A 29 -7.53 24.52 1.98
CA ASN A 29 -8.39 24.05 0.87
C ASN A 29 -9.11 22.72 1.18
N GLY A 30 -8.97 22.19 2.40
CA GLY A 30 -9.56 20.92 2.81
C GLY A 30 -8.82 19.68 2.30
N LYS A 31 -7.72 19.82 1.54
CA LYS A 31 -6.91 18.70 1.09
C LYS A 31 -5.82 18.37 2.11
N THR A 32 -5.64 17.10 2.40
CA THR A 32 -4.59 16.63 3.29
C THR A 32 -3.27 16.52 2.55
N GLU A 33 -2.20 17.09 3.10
CA GLU A 33 -0.85 16.87 2.59
C GLU A 33 -0.40 15.44 2.87
N SER A 34 0.37 14.82 1.97
CA SER A 34 0.91 13.48 2.18
C SER A 34 2.32 13.37 1.62
N ASN A 35 3.18 12.64 2.31
CA ASN A 35 4.50 12.27 1.83
C ASN A 35 4.52 10.78 1.48
N SER A 36 4.51 10.48 0.19
CA SER A 36 4.56 9.11 -0.33
C SER A 36 5.94 8.81 -0.90
N ARG A 37 6.50 7.64 -0.55
CA ARG A 37 7.80 7.18 -1.04
C ARG A 37 7.82 5.67 -1.24
N VAL A 38 8.75 5.20 -2.04
CA VAL A 38 9.05 3.78 -2.20
C VAL A 38 10.18 3.40 -1.24
N VAL A 39 10.02 2.28 -0.54
CA VAL A 39 11.01 1.73 0.39
C VAL A 39 11.45 0.36 -0.13
N HIS A 40 12.76 0.15 -0.25
CA HIS A 40 13.31 -1.16 -0.58
C HIS A 40 13.05 -2.17 0.54
N GLY A 41 12.64 -3.38 0.15
CA GLY A 41 12.23 -4.44 1.06
C GLY A 41 10.85 -4.98 0.73
N GLN A 42 10.51 -6.11 1.35
CA GLN A 42 9.24 -6.79 1.12
C GLN A 42 8.16 -6.26 2.08
N LEU A 43 6.94 -6.10 1.58
CA LEU A 43 5.76 -5.91 2.41
C LEU A 43 5.43 -7.23 3.13
N ASP A 44 5.31 -7.22 4.45
CA ASP A 44 5.06 -8.40 5.28
C ASP A 44 3.83 -8.21 6.18
N GLU A 45 3.46 -9.29 6.87
CA GLU A 45 2.27 -9.32 7.71
C GLU A 45 2.31 -8.28 8.83
N GLU A 46 3.47 -8.03 9.44
CA GLU A 46 3.65 -7.02 10.49
C GLU A 46 3.34 -5.61 9.97
N LYS A 47 3.86 -5.24 8.80
CA LYS A 47 3.58 -3.93 8.19
C LYS A 47 2.12 -3.78 7.77
N ILE A 48 1.48 -4.85 7.30
CA ILE A 48 0.05 -4.84 7.01
C ILE A 48 -0.76 -4.72 8.31
N GLN A 49 -0.35 -5.38 9.39
CA GLN A 49 -1.03 -5.25 10.68
C GLN A 49 -0.92 -3.82 11.21
N ALA A 50 0.28 -3.22 11.18
CA ALA A 50 0.47 -1.81 11.52
C ALA A 50 -0.36 -0.85 10.64
N HIS A 51 -0.65 -1.25 9.40
CA HIS A 51 -1.56 -0.49 8.53
C HIS A 51 -3.02 -0.58 8.97
N ILE A 52 -3.48 -1.79 9.32
CA ILE A 52 -4.82 -2.01 9.88
C ILE A 52 -4.99 -1.22 11.17
N ASP A 53 -3.95 -1.19 12.00
CA ASP A 53 -3.94 -0.49 13.29
C ASP A 53 -3.83 1.05 13.14
N GLY A 54 -3.63 1.54 11.91
CA GLY A 54 -3.54 2.97 11.59
C GLY A 54 -2.18 3.60 11.92
N GLU A 55 -1.17 2.79 12.23
CA GLU A 55 0.17 3.24 12.61
C GLU A 55 1.07 3.52 11.40
N LEU A 56 0.86 2.79 10.29
CA LEU A 56 1.69 2.88 9.09
C LEU A 56 0.88 2.87 7.80
N GLY A 57 1.02 3.89 6.95
CA GLY A 57 0.53 3.83 5.58
C GLY A 57 1.45 2.97 4.71
N VAL A 58 0.95 1.83 4.20
CA VAL A 58 1.68 0.97 3.26
C VAL A 58 0.85 0.67 2.01
N GLY A 59 1.53 0.43 0.90
CA GLY A 59 0.92 0.00 -0.35
C GLY A 59 1.79 -1.02 -1.07
N SER A 60 1.15 -2.06 -1.61
CA SER A 60 1.81 -3.02 -2.48
C SER A 60 2.08 -2.41 -3.86
N ILE A 61 3.26 -2.64 -4.41
CA ILE A 61 3.54 -2.31 -5.82
C ILE A 61 2.98 -3.47 -6.66
N PRO A 62 1.96 -3.24 -7.51
CA PRO A 62 1.09 -4.31 -7.99
C PRO A 62 1.74 -5.29 -8.99
N ILE A 63 2.81 -4.89 -9.68
CA ILE A 63 3.50 -5.74 -10.66
C ILE A 63 4.63 -6.49 -9.95
N ASN A 64 4.58 -7.81 -9.98
CA ASN A 64 5.61 -8.67 -9.39
C ASN A 64 6.78 -8.98 -10.37
N SER A 65 7.74 -9.78 -9.93
CA SER A 65 8.92 -10.17 -10.73
C SER A 65 8.59 -11.05 -11.95
N GLU A 66 7.38 -11.59 -12.01
CA GLU A 66 6.88 -12.39 -13.13
C GLU A 66 6.07 -11.53 -14.12
N ASN A 67 6.07 -10.21 -13.93
CA ASN A 67 5.29 -9.25 -14.71
C ASN A 67 3.77 -9.50 -14.64
N VAL A 68 3.30 -10.00 -13.49
CA VAL A 68 1.89 -10.30 -13.20
C VAL A 68 1.36 -9.31 -12.18
N CYS A 69 0.12 -8.84 -12.41
CA CYS A 69 -0.66 -8.05 -11.46
C CYS A 69 -1.83 -8.90 -10.95
N LYS A 70 -1.90 -9.13 -9.63
CA LYS A 70 -2.93 -9.98 -9.01
C LYS A 70 -4.22 -9.22 -8.70
N PHE A 71 -4.07 -7.94 -8.34
CA PHE A 71 -5.18 -7.04 -8.04
C PHE A 71 -4.87 -5.65 -8.60
N GLY A 72 -5.85 -5.07 -9.27
CA GLY A 72 -5.81 -3.68 -9.73
C GLY A 72 -7.22 -3.11 -9.80
N ALA A 73 -7.32 -1.79 -9.67
CA ALA A 73 -8.56 -1.05 -9.89
C ALA A 73 -8.33 -0.09 -11.05
N LEU A 74 -9.29 -0.02 -11.97
CA LEU A 74 -9.32 0.97 -13.04
C LEU A 74 -10.54 1.86 -12.79
N ASP A 75 -10.28 3.15 -12.71
CA ASP A 75 -11.32 4.17 -12.68
C ASP A 75 -11.60 4.60 -14.13
N ILE A 76 -12.86 4.54 -14.56
CA ILE A 76 -13.27 4.82 -15.94
C ILE A 76 -14.31 5.94 -15.90
N ASP A 77 -13.88 7.12 -16.31
CA ASP A 77 -14.77 8.26 -16.53
C ASP A 77 -15.28 8.28 -17.98
N THR A 78 -16.47 8.86 -18.19
CA THR A 78 -17.13 9.03 -19.50
C THR A 78 -16.85 10.39 -20.11
#